data_AF-A0A6V2TY39-F1
#
_entry.id   AF-A0A6V2TY39-F1
#
_cell.length_a   1.000
_cell.length_b   1.000
_cell.length_c   1.000
_cell.angle_alpha   90.00
_cell.angle_beta   90.00
_cell.angle_gamma   90.00
#
_symmetry.space_group_name_H-M   'P 1'
#
loop_
_entity.id
_entity.type
_entity.pdbx_description
1 polymer ?
#
loop_
_entity_poly.entity_id
_entity_poly.type
_entity_poly.pdbx_seq_one_letter_code
_entity_poly.pdbx_strand_id
1 'polypeptide(L)'
;MGRALVRCSGGCECGPVEIDAHVRSERVSVTAVQRLAVVHTAAHGGPACALDLRILPTSSSGEHKWKLLGLLLGGNLAGDAWMPPGSIRYDGDTRSFFFPGADEKLPTQTSFGR
;
A
#
# COMPACT_ATOMS: atom_id res chain seq x y z
N MET A 1 -11.49 -7.44 -12.22
CA MET A 1 -10.90 -7.25 -10.88
C MET A 1 -11.98 -6.79 -9.92
N GLY A 2 -12.06 -7.42 -8.75
CA GLY A 2 -13.06 -7.14 -7.73
C GLY A 2 -12.78 -5.88 -6.93
N ARG A 3 -13.75 -5.50 -6.09
CA ARG A 3 -13.64 -4.38 -5.15
C ARG A 3 -13.69 -4.87 -3.71
N ALA A 4 -13.04 -4.16 -2.80
CA ALA A 4 -13.10 -4.44 -1.37
C ALA A 4 -13.27 -3.16 -0.57
N LEU A 5 -14.14 -3.21 0.44
CA LEU A 5 -14.28 -2.16 1.44
C LEU A 5 -13.40 -2.51 2.64
N VAL A 6 -12.61 -1.55 3.09
CA VAL A 6 -11.74 -1.66 4.25
C VAL A 6 -12.27 -0.77 5.37
N ARG A 7 -12.35 -1.32 6.58
CA ARG A 7 -12.75 -0.61 7.80
C ARG A 7 -11.82 -0.98 8.96
N CYS A 8 -11.72 -0.09 9.93
CA CYS A 8 -11.06 -0.37 11.20
C CYS A 8 -12.10 -0.68 12.27
N SER A 9 -11.73 -1.58 13.17
CA SER A 9 -12.51 -1.94 14.35
C SER A 9 -11.56 -2.24 15.52
N GLY A 10 -12.11 -2.35 16.73
CA GLY A 10 -11.29 -2.49 17.94
C GLY A 10 -10.63 -1.17 18.33
N GLY A 11 -9.40 -1.20 18.84
CA GLY A 11 -8.68 -0.03 19.39
C GLY A 11 -8.13 0.96 18.35
N CYS A 12 -8.73 1.06 17.17
CA CYS A 12 -8.27 1.97 16.13
C CYS A 12 -9.40 2.49 15.24
N GLU A 13 -9.13 3.63 14.63
CA GLU A 13 -10.01 4.30 13.69
C GLU A 13 -9.28 4.55 12.38
N CYS A 14 -10.01 4.38 11.29
CA CYS A 14 -9.62 4.82 9.96
C CYS A 14 -10.87 5.19 9.16
N GLY A 15 -10.72 6.10 8.19
CA GLY A 15 -11.79 6.35 7.23
C GLY A 15 -12.09 5.09 6.43
N PRO A 16 -13.36 4.79 6.10
CA PRO A 16 -13.67 3.67 5.22
C PRO A 16 -13.03 3.90 3.85
N VAL A 17 -12.33 2.90 3.34
CA VAL A 17 -11.66 2.96 2.02
C VAL A 17 -12.19 1.86 1.12
N GLU A 18 -12.71 2.23 -0.05
CA GLU A 18 -13.00 1.28 -1.13
C GLU A 18 -11.75 1.13 -2.01
N ILE A 19 -11.28 -0.10 -2.14
CA ILE A 19 -10.17 -0.47 -3.02
C ILE A 19 -10.75 -1.13 -4.26
N ASP A 20 -10.64 -0.44 -5.39
CA ASP A 20 -10.89 -1.02 -6.71
C ASP A 20 -9.58 -1.57 -7.30
N ALA A 21 -9.50 -2.90 -7.42
CA ALA A 21 -8.32 -3.56 -7.98
C ALA A 21 -8.26 -3.47 -9.52
N HIS A 22 -9.20 -2.78 -10.17
CA HIS A 22 -9.19 -2.57 -11.61
C HIS A 22 -8.44 -1.28 -11.98
N VAL A 23 -7.23 -1.44 -12.50
CA VAL A 23 -6.48 -0.33 -13.11
C VAL A 23 -6.73 -0.34 -14.61
N ARG A 24 -7.32 0.74 -15.14
CA ARG A 24 -7.72 0.84 -16.57
C ARG A 24 -6.56 1.13 -17.52
N SER A 25 -5.43 1.61 -17.01
CA SER A 25 -4.31 2.10 -17.83
C SER A 25 -3.39 1.00 -18.35
N GLU A 26 -3.45 -0.23 -17.84
CA GLU A 26 -2.53 -1.30 -18.20
C GLU A 26 -3.23 -2.65 -18.41
N ARG A 27 -2.81 -3.40 -19.44
CA ARG A 27 -3.36 -4.73 -19.79
C ARG A 27 -2.75 -5.89 -18.98
N VAL A 28 -1.98 -5.59 -17.94
CA VAL A 28 -1.30 -6.59 -17.11
C VAL A 28 -1.91 -6.64 -15.70
N SER A 29 -1.77 -7.79 -15.03
CA SER A 29 -2.18 -7.94 -13.63
C SER A 29 -1.29 -7.04 -12.77
N VAL A 30 -1.76 -5.83 -12.48
CA VAL A 30 -1.04 -4.90 -11.61
C VAL A 30 -1.40 -5.14 -10.16
N THR A 31 -0.39 -5.02 -9.30
CA THR A 31 -0.57 -4.94 -7.86
C THR A 31 -0.72 -3.48 -7.48
N ALA A 32 -1.87 -3.08 -6.96
CA ALA A 32 -2.06 -1.74 -6.41
C ALA A 32 -1.71 -1.76 -4.92
N VAL A 33 -0.87 -0.81 -4.48
CA VAL A 33 -0.62 -0.59 -3.06
C VAL A 33 -1.51 0.55 -2.59
N GLN A 34 -2.45 0.24 -1.70
CA GLN A 34 -3.28 1.25 -1.05
C GLN A 34 -2.70 1.63 0.32
N ARG A 35 -2.60 2.93 0.59
CA ARG A 35 -2.27 3.44 1.92
C ARG A 35 -3.54 3.71 2.70
N LEU A 36 -3.54 3.30 3.96
CA LEU A 36 -4.61 3.55 4.91
C LEU A 36 -3.99 4.19 6.16
N ALA A 37 -4.40 5.41 6.47
CA ALA A 37 -4.05 6.03 7.73
C ALA A 37 -4.87 5.39 8.84
N VAL A 38 -4.18 4.82 9.83
CA VAL A 38 -4.78 4.19 11.01
C VAL A 38 -4.36 4.97 12.23
N VAL A 39 -5.33 5.42 13.02
CA VAL A 39 -5.10 6.12 14.28
C VAL A 39 -5.49 5.16 15.39
N HIS A 40 -4.57 4.89 16.31
CA HIS A 40 -4.90 4.13 17.51
C HIS A 40 -5.76 4.99 18.44
N THR A 41 -6.92 4.51 18.84
CA THR A 41 -7.84 5.26 19.70
C THR A 41 -8.21 4.43 20.93
N ALA A 42 -8.00 5.01 22.11
CA ALA A 42 -8.45 4.41 23.37
C ALA A 42 -9.98 4.40 23.51
N ALA A 43 -10.67 5.24 22.72
CA ALA A 43 -12.11 5.45 22.76
C ALA A 43 -12.93 4.21 22.39
N HIS A 44 -12.36 3.29 21.60
CA HIS A 44 -13.06 2.09 21.15
C HIS A 44 -12.84 0.86 22.06
N GLY A 45 -12.11 1.02 23.18
CA GLY A 45 -12.06 0.05 24.28
C GLY A 45 -11.48 -1.33 23.94
N GLY A 46 -10.96 -1.53 22.73
CA GLY A 46 -10.38 -2.79 22.27
C GLY A 46 -8.87 -2.88 22.56
N PRO A 47 -8.34 -4.04 22.99
CA PRO A 47 -6.92 -4.21 23.26
C PRO A 47 -6.06 -4.26 21.99
N ALA A 48 -6.68 -4.39 20.81
CA ALA A 48 -5.99 -4.53 19.53
C ALA A 48 -6.74 -3.78 18.42
N CYS A 49 -5.98 -3.32 17.43
CA CYS A 49 -6.52 -2.80 16.17
C CYS A 49 -6.86 -3.96 15.24
N ALA A 50 -8.07 -3.96 14.70
CA ALA A 50 -8.53 -4.91 13.71
C ALA A 50 -8.86 -4.19 12.40
N LEU A 51 -8.57 -4.88 11.29
CA LEU A 51 -8.77 -4.40 9.94
C LEU A 51 -9.75 -5.34 9.24
N ASP A 52 -10.94 -4.83 8.97
CA ASP A 52 -12.03 -5.58 8.36
C ASP A 52 -12.04 -5.32 6.85
N LEU A 53 -11.72 -6.36 6.08
CA LEU A 53 -11.77 -6.34 4.62
C LEU A 53 -13.01 -7.10 4.14
N ARG A 54 -13.92 -6.38 3.49
CA ARG A 54 -15.14 -6.97 2.90
C ARG A 54 -15.09 -6.88 1.39
N ILE A 55 -15.02 -8.02 0.71
CA ILE A 55 -15.16 -8.10 -0.75
C ILE A 55 -16.58 -7.68 -1.13
N LEU A 56 -16.69 -6.71 -2.03
CA LEU A 56 -17.95 -6.18 -2.51
C LEU A 56 -18.46 -7.01 -3.69
N PRO A 57 -19.80 -7.17 -3.83
CA PRO A 57 -20.39 -7.94 -4.92
C PRO A 57 -20.23 -7.25 -6.28
N THR A 58 -19.85 -5.97 -6.30
CA THR A 58 -19.73 -5.16 -7.50
C THR A 58 -18.28 -5.10 -8.00
N SER A 59 -18.11 -5.13 -9.32
CA SER A 59 -16.82 -5.00 -10.02
C SER A 59 -16.88 -3.85 -11.02
N SER A 60 -15.75 -3.24 -11.34
CA SER A 60 -15.64 -2.24 -12.41
C SER A 60 -15.22 -2.84 -13.76
N SER A 61 -14.84 -4.13 -13.79
CA SER A 61 -14.42 -4.84 -15.01
C SER A 61 -15.33 -6.00 -15.42
N GLY A 62 -16.39 -6.28 -14.65
CA GLY A 62 -17.25 -7.47 -14.84
C GLY A 62 -16.68 -8.79 -14.29
N GLU A 63 -15.46 -8.78 -13.73
CA GLU A 63 -14.83 -9.94 -13.08
C GLU A 63 -14.58 -9.71 -11.60
N HIS A 64 -14.62 -10.77 -10.77
CA HIS A 64 -14.66 -10.66 -9.30
C HIS A 64 -13.37 -11.04 -8.54
N LYS A 65 -12.27 -11.34 -9.24
CA LYS A 65 -11.03 -11.75 -8.55
C LYS A 65 -10.42 -10.54 -7.83
N TRP A 66 -10.20 -10.68 -6.52
CA TRP A 66 -9.48 -9.75 -5.67
C TRP A 66 -8.43 -10.54 -4.87
N LYS A 67 -7.22 -10.01 -4.72
CA LYS A 67 -6.11 -10.67 -4.04
C LYS A 67 -5.43 -9.70 -3.08
N LEU A 68 -5.28 -10.12 -1.82
CA LEU A 68 -4.39 -9.48 -0.87
C LEU A 68 -3.02 -10.16 -0.97
N LEU A 69 -1.99 -9.41 -1.36
CA LEU A 69 -0.63 -9.95 -1.42
C LEU A 69 0.14 -9.76 -0.11
N GLY A 70 -0.12 -8.67 0.61
CA GLY A 70 0.53 -8.38 1.87
C GLY A 70 -0.08 -7.19 2.58
N LEU A 71 0.11 -7.15 3.88
CA LEU A 71 -0.21 -6.02 4.75
C LEU A 71 1.11 -5.49 5.30
N LEU A 72 1.37 -4.21 5.07
CA LEU A 72 2.59 -3.55 5.51
C LEU A 72 2.22 -2.57 6.62
N LEU A 73 2.76 -2.81 7.80
CA LEU A 73 2.60 -1.95 8.96
C LEU A 73 3.81 -1.01 9.02
N GLY A 74 3.55 0.30 8.94
CA GLY A 74 4.56 1.33 9.15
C GLY A 74 4.12 2.22 10.31
N GLY A 75 5.03 2.50 11.24
CA GLY A 75 4.84 3.62 12.16
C GLY A 75 4.95 4.94 11.39
N ASN A 76 4.36 6.02 11.92
CA ASN A 76 4.61 7.38 11.44
C ASN A 76 6.10 7.73 11.65
N LEU A 77 6.95 7.31 10.72
CA LEU A 77 8.23 7.95 10.48
C LEU A 77 7.89 9.18 9.65
N ALA A 78 7.89 10.33 10.32
CA ALA A 78 7.57 11.66 9.79
C ALA A 78 7.78 11.80 8.27
N GLY A 79 6.68 11.97 7.52
CA GLY A 79 6.68 12.49 6.15
C GLY A 79 6.03 11.59 5.09
N ASP A 80 5.56 12.23 4.02
CA ASP A 80 4.99 11.61 2.80
C ASP A 80 5.98 10.68 2.06
N ALA A 81 7.19 10.51 2.59
CA ALA A 81 8.30 9.76 2.03
C ALA A 81 8.31 8.26 2.37
N TRP A 82 7.37 7.74 3.19
CA TRP A 82 7.29 6.29 3.40
C TRP A 82 7.10 5.61 2.05
N MET A 83 7.88 4.58 1.75
CA MET A 83 7.72 3.74 0.56
C MET A 83 7.64 2.29 1.03
N PRO A 84 6.68 1.49 0.53
CA PRO A 84 6.64 0.08 0.88
C PRO A 84 7.92 -0.61 0.37
N PRO A 85 8.49 -1.58 1.11
CA PRO A 85 9.63 -2.35 0.63
C PRO A 85 9.37 -2.91 -0.77
N GLY A 86 10.36 -2.81 -1.66
CA GLY A 86 10.25 -3.30 -3.03
C GLY A 86 9.42 -2.41 -3.97
N SER A 87 8.96 -1.24 -3.52
CA SER A 87 8.45 -0.23 -4.47
C SER A 87 9.59 0.34 -5.32
N ILE A 88 9.24 0.59 -6.58
CA ILE A 88 10.08 1.25 -7.56
C ILE A 88 9.53 2.66 -7.73
N ARG A 89 10.36 3.67 -7.49
CA ARG A 89 10.06 5.05 -7.87
C ARG A 89 10.64 5.29 -9.26
N TYR A 90 9.84 5.92 -10.11
CA TYR A 90 10.27 6.40 -11.42
C TYR A 90 10.45 7.92 -11.32
N ASP A 91 11.66 8.39 -11.56
CA ASP A 91 11.98 9.82 -11.64
C ASP A 91 12.60 10.08 -13.03
N GLY A 92 11.74 10.42 -13.99
CA GLY A 92 12.07 10.33 -15.42
C GLY A 92 12.43 8.90 -15.83
N ASP A 93 13.62 8.72 -16.41
CA ASP A 93 14.13 7.42 -16.84
C ASP A 93 14.85 6.63 -15.73
N THR A 94 14.99 7.22 -14.52
CA THR A 94 15.77 6.61 -13.44
C THR A 94 14.88 5.76 -12.54
N ARG A 95 15.33 4.52 -12.25
CA ARG A 95 14.64 3.58 -11.35
C ARG A 95 15.41 3.45 -10.04
N SER A 96 14.75 3.75 -8.93
CA SER A 96 15.32 3.52 -7.59
C SER A 96 14.47 2.53 -6.80
N PHE A 97 15.12 1.55 -6.18
CA PHE A 97 14.50 0.58 -5.28
C PHE A 97 14.54 1.07 -3.84
N PHE A 98 13.41 1.00 -3.14
CA PHE A 98 13.37 1.32 -1.72
C PHE A 98 13.52 0.07 -0.86
N PHE A 99 14.54 0.08 0.01
CA PHE A 99 14.78 -0.91 1.04
C PHE A 99 14.78 -0.19 2.41
N PRO A 100 13.75 -0.38 3.25
CA PRO A 100 13.75 0.21 4.59
C PRO A 100 14.85 -0.44 5.44
N GLY A 101 15.72 0.38 6.03
CA GLY A 101 16.84 -0.06 6.88
C GLY A 101 18.24 0.09 6.30
N ALA A 102 18.38 0.67 5.10
CA ALA A 102 19.70 1.12 4.61
C ALA A 102 20.05 2.47 5.26
N ASP A 103 20.36 2.46 6.55
CA ASP A 103 21.28 3.47 7.07
C ASP A 103 22.64 3.25 6.38
N GLU A 104 23.23 4.35 5.94
CA GLU A 104 24.57 4.48 5.35
C GLU A 104 24.83 4.02 3.89
N LYS A 105 24.93 5.04 3.02
CA LYS A 105 25.85 5.21 1.87
C LYS A 105 26.05 4.01 0.94
N LEU A 106 25.32 4.00 -0.17
CA LEU A 106 25.81 3.38 -1.41
C LEU A 106 26.63 4.41 -2.22
N PRO A 107 27.85 4.07 -2.67
CA PRO A 107 28.72 4.99 -3.38
C PRO A 107 28.19 5.29 -4.79
N THR A 108 28.51 6.51 -5.22
CA THR A 108 28.31 7.10 -6.54
C THR A 108 28.56 6.09 -7.66
N GLN A 109 27.56 5.88 -8.52
CA GLN A 109 27.70 5.11 -9.76
C GLN A 109 28.81 5.72 -10.62
N THR A 110 29.89 4.97 -10.83
CA THR A 110 30.84 5.22 -11.91
C THR A 110 30.19 4.80 -13.22
N SER A 111 29.97 5.76 -14.10
CA SER A 111 29.60 5.54 -15.50
C SER A 111 30.64 4.67 -16.20
N PHE A 112 30.25 3.50 -16.71
CA PHE A 112 31.01 2.83 -17.76
C PHE A 112 30.53 3.35 -19.11
N GLY A 113 31.36 4.22 -19.71
CA GLY A 113 31.31 4.53 -21.12
C GLY A 113 31.71 3.32 -21.97
N ARG A 114 31.21 3.34 -23.21
CA ARG A 114 31.27 2.32 -24.27
C ARG A 114 32.61 1.61 -24.44
#